data_AF-A0AAD9NRL1-F1
#
_entry.id   AF-A0AAD9NRL1-F1
#
_cell.length_a   1.000
_cell.length_b   1.000
_cell.length_c   1.000
_cell.angle_alpha   90.00
_cell.angle_beta   90.00
_cell.angle_gamma   90.00
#
_symmetry.space_group_name_H-M   'P 1'
#
loop_
_entity.id
_entity.type
_entity.pdbx_description
1 polymer ?
#
loop_
_entity_poly.entity_id
_entity_poly.type
_entity_poly.pdbx_seq_one_letter_code
_entity_poly.pdbx_strand_id
1 'polypeptide(L)'
;MRRLESVQGRLIKQSLGLSKLSHNTALLKTLNIERIEDIVNRNVLSLYNRILRVESPARRLMQHLLSRFIFYGETIHGTLLDMVVSMGESPTKRAFNSQHIYETSVTNNDGLVDSIRHLLFTDNFIKPYSHEHLLVHLLTTAYITRLFILTDIHNIH
;
A
#
# COMPACT_ATOMS: atom_id res chain seq x y z
N MET A 1 -0.70 -9.14 8.12
CA MET A 1 -0.43 -7.80 7.55
C MET A 1 -0.18 -6.71 8.59
N ARG A 2 -1.11 -6.41 9.50
CA ARG A 2 -1.00 -5.28 10.46
C ARG A 2 0.32 -5.16 11.23
N ARG A 3 0.91 -6.28 11.66
CA ARG A 3 2.20 -6.29 12.38
C ARG A 3 3.36 -5.80 11.50
N LEU A 4 3.38 -6.21 10.23
CA LEU A 4 4.45 -5.89 9.29
C LEU A 4 4.40 -4.40 8.91
N GLU A 5 3.20 -3.86 8.67
CA GLU A 5 3.00 -2.43 8.47
C GLU A 5 3.35 -1.59 9.71
N SER A 6 3.04 -2.13 10.90
CA SER A 6 3.42 -1.49 12.17
C SER A 6 4.92 -1.46 12.40
N VAL A 7 5.67 -2.42 11.83
CA VAL A 7 7.13 -2.44 11.85
C VAL A 7 7.68 -1.46 10.84
N GLN A 8 7.17 -1.45 9.60
CA GLN A 8 7.51 -0.46 8.57
C GLN A 8 7.36 0.97 9.10
N GLY A 9 6.20 1.28 9.67
CA GLY A 9 5.95 2.61 10.24
C GLY A 9 6.86 2.94 11.42
N ARG A 10 7.21 1.96 12.27
CA ARG A 10 8.14 2.18 13.40
C ARG A 10 9.57 2.47 12.93
N LEU A 11 10.07 1.71 11.96
CA LEU A 11 11.42 1.91 11.43
C LEU A 11 11.57 3.30 10.81
N ILE A 12 10.57 3.73 10.04
CA ILE A 12 10.60 5.04 9.39
C ILE A 12 10.48 6.17 10.42
N LYS A 13 9.62 6.03 11.42
CA LYS A 13 9.54 7.00 12.53
C LYS A 13 10.85 7.08 13.29
N GLN A 14 11.48 5.94 13.57
CA GLN A 14 12.75 5.89 14.28
C GLN A 14 13.87 6.55 13.47
N SER A 15 13.92 6.32 12.15
CA SER A 15 14.92 6.95 11.28
C SER A 15 14.72 8.46 11.12
N LEU A 16 13.48 8.95 11.28
CA LEU A 16 13.14 10.37 11.14
C LEU A 16 13.01 11.11 12.49
N GLY A 17 13.20 10.43 13.63
CA GLY A 17 13.02 11.03 14.95
C GLY A 17 11.57 11.42 15.29
N LEU A 18 10.57 10.81 14.65
CA LEU A 18 9.17 11.18 14.79
C LEU A 18 8.47 10.43 15.93
N SER A 19 7.50 11.09 16.56
CA SER A 19 6.76 10.54 17.70
C SER A 19 5.82 9.39 17.29
N LYS A 20 5.48 8.54 18.27
CA LYS A 20 4.61 7.36 18.11
C LYS A 20 3.23 7.69 17.53
N LEU A 21 2.75 8.92 17.72
CA LEU A 21 1.40 9.40 17.38
C LEU A 21 1.18 9.71 15.89
N SER A 22 2.23 9.73 15.07
CA SER A 22 2.09 9.94 13.62
C SER A 22 1.38 8.75 12.95
N HIS A 23 0.34 8.98 12.14
CA HIS A 23 -0.31 7.88 11.41
C HIS A 23 0.62 7.33 10.32
N ASN A 24 0.87 6.01 10.36
CA ASN A 24 1.80 5.34 9.45
C ASN A 24 1.41 5.55 7.97
N THR A 25 0.11 5.52 7.65
CA THR A 25 -0.42 5.66 6.29
C THR A 25 -0.17 7.05 5.68
N ALA A 26 -0.40 8.12 6.44
CA ALA A 26 -0.14 9.48 5.98
C ALA A 26 1.36 9.71 5.77
N LEU A 27 2.18 9.21 6.70
CA LEU A 27 3.62 9.31 6.66
C LEU A 27 4.23 8.54 5.47
N LEU A 28 3.76 7.32 5.22
CA LEU A 28 4.16 6.52 4.06
C LEU A 28 3.83 7.24 2.75
N LYS A 29 2.62 7.82 2.65
CA LYS A 29 2.20 8.62 1.50
C LYS A 29 3.10 9.85 1.28
N THR A 30 3.44 10.58 2.34
CA THR A 30 4.32 11.76 2.24
C THR A 30 5.74 11.43 1.83
N LEU A 31 6.23 10.25 2.20
CA LEU A 31 7.57 9.79 1.83
C LEU A 31 7.59 9.07 0.48
N ASN A 32 6.43 8.98 -0.20
CA ASN A 32 6.24 8.17 -1.39
C ASN A 32 6.71 6.71 -1.18
N ILE A 33 6.52 6.19 0.03
CA ILE A 33 6.80 4.81 0.39
C ILE A 33 5.48 4.07 0.32
N GLU A 34 5.44 3.04 -0.50
CA GLU A 34 4.26 2.21 -0.65
C GLU A 34 4.03 1.31 0.57
N ARG A 35 2.76 1.03 0.87
CA ARG A 35 2.44 0.12 1.99
C ARG A 35 2.80 -1.29 1.58
N ILE A 36 3.24 -2.08 2.56
CA ILE A 36 3.54 -3.50 2.31
C ILE A 36 2.28 -4.26 1.86
N GLU A 37 1.10 -3.87 2.36
CA GLU A 37 -0.17 -4.44 1.91
C GLU A 37 -0.38 -4.29 0.41
N ASP A 38 -0.20 -3.09 -0.13
CA ASP A 38 -0.38 -2.79 -1.54
C ASP A 38 0.63 -3.56 -2.41
N ILE A 39 1.89 -3.64 -1.96
CA ILE A 39 2.95 -4.42 -2.63
C ILE A 39 2.57 -5.90 -2.71
N VAL A 40 2.13 -6.49 -1.59
CA VAL A 40 1.75 -7.90 -1.57
C VAL A 40 0.52 -8.16 -2.43
N ASN A 41 -0.50 -7.29 -2.36
CA ASN A 41 -1.72 -7.42 -3.16
C ASN A 41 -1.39 -7.41 -4.66
N ARG A 42 -0.58 -6.44 -5.11
CA ARG A 42 -0.14 -6.37 -6.51
C ARG A 42 0.69 -7.58 -6.91
N ASN A 43 1.57 -8.07 -6.04
CA ASN A 43 2.36 -9.27 -6.32
C ASN A 43 1.48 -10.52 -6.45
N VAL A 44 0.48 -10.68 -5.57
CA VAL A 44 -0.51 -11.76 -5.63
C VAL A 44 -1.29 -11.72 -6.94
N LEU A 45 -1.82 -10.55 -7.32
CA LEU A 45 -2.55 -10.37 -8.57
C LEU A 45 -1.66 -10.62 -9.80
N SER A 46 -0.43 -10.11 -9.79
CA SER A 46 0.54 -10.33 -10.86
C SER A 46 0.89 -11.81 -11.02
N LEU A 47 1.12 -12.51 -9.90
CA LEU A 47 1.37 -13.95 -9.90
C LEU A 47 0.17 -14.73 -10.42
N TYR A 48 -1.04 -14.39 -9.97
CA TYR A 48 -2.28 -15.02 -10.41
C TYR A 48 -2.46 -14.91 -11.93
N ASN A 49 -2.31 -13.71 -12.47
CA ASN A 49 -2.40 -13.45 -13.91
C ASN A 49 -1.32 -14.21 -14.69
N ARG A 50 -0.08 -14.23 -14.19
CA ARG A 50 1.03 -14.93 -14.84
C ARG A 50 0.82 -16.44 -14.89
N ILE A 51 0.36 -17.04 -13.79
CA ILE A 51 0.09 -18.49 -13.71
C ILE A 51 -0.99 -18.88 -14.72
N LEU A 52 -2.03 -18.07 -14.88
CA LEU A 52 -3.11 -18.36 -15.83
C LEU A 52 -2.71 -18.20 -17.29
N ARG A 53 -1.74 -17.33 -17.59
CA ARG A 53 -1.22 -17.10 -18.95
C ARG A 53 -0.25 -18.18 -19.42
N VAL A 54 0.62 -18.67 -18.54
CA VAL A 54 1.70 -19.59 -18.91
C VAL A 54 1.26 -21.04 -18.77
N GLU A 55 1.47 -21.85 -19.80
CA GLU A 55 1.25 -23.30 -19.70
C GLU A 55 2.20 -23.93 -18.69
N SER A 56 1.63 -24.37 -17.57
CA SER A 56 2.37 -24.96 -16.45
C SER A 56 1.46 -25.90 -15.64
N PRO A 57 2.04 -26.82 -14.85
CA PRO A 57 1.26 -27.60 -13.87
C PRO A 57 0.49 -26.69 -12.90
N ALA A 58 1.07 -25.54 -12.53
CA ALA A 58 0.42 -24.53 -11.69
C ALA A 58 -0.85 -23.95 -12.36
N ARG A 59 -0.84 -23.74 -13.68
CA ARG A 59 -2.04 -23.31 -14.44
C ARG A 59 -3.17 -24.33 -14.31
N ARG A 60 -2.87 -25.62 -14.46
CA ARG A 60 -3.89 -26.69 -14.36
C ARG A 60 -4.48 -26.76 -12.97
N LEU A 61 -3.64 -26.65 -11.94
CA LEU A 61 -4.09 -26.55 -10.55
C LEU A 61 -4.98 -25.32 -10.35
N MET A 62 -4.57 -24.15 -10.86
CA MET A 62 -5.34 -22.91 -10.74
C MET A 62 -6.69 -23.00 -11.46
N GLN A 63 -6.74 -23.60 -12.65
CA GLN A 63 -7.98 -23.86 -13.38
C GLN A 63 -8.90 -24.81 -12.61
N HIS A 64 -8.35 -25.85 -11.98
CA HIS A 64 -9.13 -26.74 -11.12
C HIS A 64 -9.73 -25.97 -9.93
N LEU A 65 -8.93 -25.18 -9.21
CA LEU A 65 -9.43 -24.34 -8.11
C LEU A 65 -10.47 -23.33 -8.58
N LEU A 66 -10.24 -22.67 -9.72
CA LEU A 66 -11.18 -21.72 -10.31
C LEU A 66 -12.48 -22.40 -10.71
N SER A 67 -12.43 -23.63 -11.26
CA SER A 67 -13.62 -24.40 -11.60
C SER A 67 -14.43 -24.72 -10.35
N ARG A 68 -13.77 -25.16 -9.26
CA ARG A 68 -14.44 -25.41 -7.98
C ARG A 68 -15.11 -24.15 -7.44
N PHE A 69 -14.44 -23.02 -7.52
CA PHE A 69 -15.01 -21.73 -7.11
C PHE A 69 -16.23 -21.34 -7.95
N ILE A 70 -16.20 -21.55 -9.27
CA ILE A 70 -17.33 -21.23 -10.16
C ILE A 70 -18.55 -22.14 -9.88
N PHE A 71 -18.33 -23.44 -9.68
CA PHE A 71 -19.42 -24.41 -9.51
C PHE A 71 -19.98 -24.44 -8.08
N TYR A 72 -19.12 -24.31 -7.06
CA TYR A 72 -19.50 -24.50 -5.66
C TYR A 72 -19.41 -23.22 -4.83
N GLY A 73 -18.79 -22.15 -5.35
CA GLY A 73 -18.55 -20.91 -4.58
C GLY A 73 -17.46 -21.05 -3.52
N GLU A 74 -16.73 -22.17 -3.49
CA GLU A 74 -15.76 -22.49 -2.44
C GLU A 74 -14.33 -22.10 -2.84
N THR A 75 -13.58 -21.58 -1.87
CA THR A 75 -12.13 -21.41 -1.95
C THR A 75 -11.43 -22.31 -0.94
N ILE A 76 -10.21 -22.76 -1.27
CA ILE A 76 -9.36 -23.48 -0.32
C ILE A 76 -8.50 -22.46 0.41
N HIS A 77 -8.59 -22.42 1.74
CA HIS A 77 -7.91 -21.40 2.53
C HIS A 77 -6.39 -21.42 2.30
N GLY A 78 -5.79 -20.23 2.17
CA GLY A 78 -4.35 -20.07 1.94
C GLY A 78 -3.89 -20.31 0.50
N THR A 79 -4.80 -20.64 -0.43
CA THR A 79 -4.47 -20.68 -1.86
C THR A 79 -4.40 -19.27 -2.44
N LEU A 80 -3.74 -19.15 -3.60
CA LEU A 80 -3.68 -17.88 -4.33
C LEU A 80 -5.08 -17.39 -4.73
N LEU A 81 -5.98 -18.30 -5.08
CA LEU A 81 -7.36 -17.97 -5.41
C LEU A 81 -8.12 -17.40 -4.20
N ASP A 82 -7.93 -18.01 -3.03
CA ASP A 82 -8.49 -17.53 -1.77
C ASP A 82 -7.97 -16.13 -1.41
N MET A 83 -6.68 -15.89 -1.61
CA MET A 83 -6.09 -14.56 -1.42
C MET A 83 -6.73 -13.52 -2.34
N VAL A 84 -6.92 -13.82 -3.64
CA VAL A 84 -7.58 -12.90 -4.59
C VAL A 84 -9.03 -12.61 -4.16
N VAL A 85 -9.79 -13.63 -3.77
CA VAL A 85 -11.17 -13.45 -3.29
C VAL A 85 -11.22 -12.62 -2.00
N SER A 86 -10.30 -12.86 -1.06
CA SER A 86 -10.23 -12.12 0.22
C SER A 86 -9.89 -10.64 0.05
N MET A 87 -9.25 -10.27 -1.07
CA MET A 87 -8.97 -8.87 -1.44
C MET A 87 -10.21 -8.17 -2.03
N GLY A 88 -11.33 -8.88 -2.22
CA GLY A 88 -12.52 -8.34 -2.90
C GLY A 88 -12.41 -8.30 -4.42
N GLU A 89 -11.38 -8.94 -4.98
CA GLU A 89 -11.15 -9.00 -6.43
C GLU A 89 -11.89 -10.19 -7.04
N SER A 90 -12.49 -9.98 -8.22
CA SER A 90 -13.21 -11.04 -8.94
C SER A 90 -12.21 -11.95 -9.66
N PRO A 91 -12.06 -13.23 -9.26
CA PRO A 91 -11.07 -14.11 -9.87
C PRO A 91 -11.38 -14.41 -11.33
N THR A 92 -12.66 -14.55 -11.67
CA THR A 92 -13.12 -14.78 -13.05
C THR A 92 -12.84 -13.57 -13.92
N LYS A 93 -13.12 -12.36 -13.45
CA LYS A 93 -12.79 -11.13 -14.18
C LYS A 93 -11.29 -11.03 -14.45
N ARG A 94 -10.43 -11.34 -13.46
CA ARG A 94 -8.98 -11.31 -13.61
C ARG A 94 -8.45 -12.45 -14.50
N ALA A 95 -9.06 -13.63 -14.45
CA ALA A 95 -8.66 -14.79 -15.25
C ALA A 95 -8.95 -14.59 -16.75
N PHE A 96 -10.09 -13.98 -17.09
CA PHE A 96 -10.55 -13.86 -18.47
C PHE A 96 -10.29 -12.48 -19.08
N ASN A 97 -10.11 -11.43 -18.29
CA ASN A 97 -9.87 -10.08 -18.80
C ASN A 97 -8.37 -9.79 -18.82
N SER A 98 -7.76 -9.90 -20.00
CA SER A 98 -6.31 -9.71 -20.22
C SER A 98 -5.85 -8.25 -20.22
N GLN A 99 -6.51 -7.36 -19.49
CA GLN A 99 -6.03 -5.98 -19.39
C GLN A 99 -4.69 -5.95 -18.67
N HIS A 100 -3.67 -5.41 -19.35
CA HIS A 100 -2.40 -5.06 -18.75
C HIS A 100 -2.67 -4.05 -17.64
N ILE A 101 -2.58 -4.49 -16.38
CA ILE A 101 -2.59 -3.59 -15.24
C ILE A 101 -1.21 -2.92 -15.21
N TYR A 102 -1.01 -1.93 -16.07
CA TYR A 102 -0.13 -0.83 -15.70
C TYR A 102 -0.93 0.00 -14.69
N GLU A 103 -0.99 -0.48 -13.45
CA GLU A 103 -1.29 0.39 -12.32
C GLU A 103 -0.12 1.34 -12.23
N THR A 104 -0.17 2.40 -13.02
CA THR A 104 0.50 3.64 -12.65
C THR A 104 -0.09 3.95 -11.29
N SER A 105 0.71 3.83 -10.22
CA SER A 105 0.37 4.42 -8.94
C SER A 105 0.02 5.86 -9.27
N VAL A 106 -1.27 6.19 -9.26
CA VAL A 106 -1.70 7.58 -9.33
C VAL A 106 -1.19 8.14 -8.02
N THR A 107 0.02 8.68 -8.05
CA THR A 107 0.47 9.61 -7.04
C THR A 107 -0.55 10.73 -7.12
N ASN A 108 -1.52 10.71 -6.21
CA ASN A 108 -2.33 11.89 -5.95
C ASN A 108 -1.29 12.97 -5.64
N ASN A 109 -1.01 13.81 -6.64
CA ASN A 109 -0.02 14.89 -6.58
C ASN A 109 -0.55 15.91 -5.58
N ASP A 110 -0.29 15.65 -4.31
CA ASP A 110 -0.55 16.55 -3.22
C ASP A 110 0.70 17.43 -3.12
N GLY A 111 0.56 18.74 -3.41
CA GLY A 111 1.70 19.68 -3.45
C GLY A 111 2.48 19.75 -2.13
N LEU A 112 1.89 19.27 -1.03
CA LEU A 112 2.58 19.09 0.24
C LEU A 112 3.58 17.92 0.22
N VAL A 113 3.26 16.83 -0.48
CA VAL A 113 4.16 15.68 -0.69
C VAL A 113 5.36 16.11 -1.52
N ASP A 114 5.15 16.92 -2.56
CA ASP A 114 6.24 17.46 -3.38
C ASP A 114 7.14 18.42 -2.59
N SER A 115 6.56 19.23 -1.72
CA SER A 115 7.30 20.15 -0.84
C SER A 115 8.16 19.39 0.18
N ILE A 116 7.61 18.36 0.83
CA ILE A 116 8.36 17.51 1.75
C ILE A 116 9.47 16.75 1.01
N ARG A 117 9.18 16.25 -0.20
CA ARG A 117 10.18 15.58 -1.04
C ARG A 117 11.35 16.50 -1.36
N HIS A 118 11.08 17.75 -1.76
CA HIS A 118 12.13 18.72 -2.05
C HIS A 118 13.04 18.99 -0.84
N LEU A 119 12.45 19.14 0.35
CA LEU A 119 13.19 19.38 1.59
C LEU A 119 14.03 18.17 2.03
N LEU A 120 13.54 16.95 1.82
CA LEU A 120 14.26 15.71 2.14
C LEU A 120 15.49 15.47 1.26
N PHE A 121 15.49 15.96 0.02
CA PHE A 121 16.61 15.83 -0.92
C PHE A 121 17.67 16.93 -0.75
N THR A 122 17.53 17.82 0.23
CA THR A 122 18.51 18.89 0.49
C THR A 122 19.61 18.38 1.44
N ASP A 123 20.89 18.62 1.12
CA ASP A 123 22.05 18.14 1.90
C ASP A 123 22.04 18.58 3.38
N ASN A 124 21.32 19.65 3.71
CA ASN A 124 21.16 20.15 5.07
C ASN A 124 20.18 19.35 5.93
N PHE A 125 19.37 18.45 5.36
CA PHE A 125 18.42 17.63 6.12
C PHE A 125 19.12 16.63 7.05
N ILE A 126 20.34 16.20 6.70
CA ILE A 126 21.14 15.28 7.51
C ILE A 126 21.62 15.95 8.81
N LYS A 127 21.66 17.28 8.87
CA LYS A 127 22.06 18.02 10.07
C LYS A 127 20.87 18.08 11.04
N PRO A 128 20.96 17.49 12.24
CA PRO A 128 19.89 17.61 13.23
C PRO A 128 19.68 19.09 13.59
N TYR A 129 18.41 19.50 13.70
CA TYR A 129 17.97 20.88 13.96
C TYR A 129 18.26 21.91 12.85
N SER A 130 18.56 21.50 11.61
CA SER A 130 18.56 22.42 10.47
C SER A 130 17.16 22.99 10.21
N HIS A 131 17.10 24.12 9.50
CA HIS A 131 15.81 24.76 9.18
C HIS A 131 14.93 23.82 8.36
N GLU A 132 15.54 23.04 7.46
CA GLU A 132 14.90 22.04 6.63
C GLU A 132 14.39 20.85 7.45
N HIS A 133 15.17 20.39 8.44
CA HIS A 133 14.74 19.35 9.39
C HIS A 133 13.55 19.81 10.24
N LEU A 134 13.60 21.05 10.75
CA LEU A 134 12.50 21.68 11.47
C LEU A 134 11.27 21.89 10.58
N LEU A 135 11.45 22.30 9.33
CA LEU A 135 10.35 22.52 8.39
C LEU A 135 9.64 21.21 8.06
N VAL A 136 10.38 20.13 7.80
CA VAL A 136 9.81 18.78 7.61
C VAL A 136 9.12 18.32 8.87
N HIS A 137 9.71 18.54 10.05
CA HIS A 137 9.08 18.18 11.32
C HIS A 137 7.76 18.93 11.54
N LEU A 138 7.73 20.24 11.30
CA LEU A 138 6.56 21.11 11.42
C LEU A 138 5.50 20.81 10.36
N LEU A 139 5.88 20.58 9.11
CA LEU A 139 4.94 20.22 8.04
C LEU A 139 4.31 18.85 8.30
N THR A 140 5.12 17.88 8.73
CA THR A 140 4.63 16.55 9.06
C THR A 140 3.71 16.63 10.28
N THR A 141 4.05 17.37 11.34
CA THR A 141 3.17 17.54 12.51
C THR A 141 1.92 18.36 12.21
N ALA A 142 2.01 19.50 11.51
CA ALA A 142 0.86 20.34 11.16
C ALA A 142 -0.12 19.62 10.23
N TYR A 143 0.38 18.86 9.25
CA TYR A 143 -0.47 18.07 8.35
C TYR A 143 -1.14 16.90 9.11
N ILE A 144 -0.42 16.23 10.02
CA ILE A 144 -0.99 15.20 10.90
C ILE A 144 -2.10 15.78 11.78
N THR A 145 -1.89 16.99 12.34
CA THR A 145 -2.89 17.65 13.20
C THR A 145 -4.12 18.08 12.41
N ARG A 146 -3.93 18.55 11.17
CA ARG A 146 -5.03 18.94 10.27
C ARG A 146 -5.85 17.73 9.80
N LEU A 147 -5.21 16.58 9.56
CA LEU A 147 -5.93 15.35 9.24
C LEU A 147 -6.78 14.86 10.42
N PHE A 148 -6.30 15.03 11.66
CA PHE A 148 -7.01 14.68 12.89
C PHE A 148 -8.33 15.46 13.02
N ILE A 149 -8.29 16.78 12.78
CA ILE A 149 -9.49 17.64 12.80
C ILE A 149 -10.51 17.22 11.72
N LEU A 150 -10.03 16.82 10.53
CA LEU A 150 -10.92 16.39 9.44
C LEU A 150 -11.50 14.98 9.64
N THR A 151 -10.77 14.06 10.28
CA THR A 151 -11.29 12.71 10.58
C THR A 151 -12.25 12.68 11.76
N ASP A 152 -12.09 13.57 12.75
CA ASP A 152 -13.02 13.66 13.88
C ASP A 152 -14.37 14.27 13.46
N ILE A 153 -14.39 15.15 12.45
CA ILE A 153 -15.64 15.72 11.91
C ILE A 153 -16.46 14.67 11.14
N HIS A 154 -15.83 13.63 10.58
CA HIS A 154 -16.55 12.60 9.81
C HIS A 154 -17.06 11.41 10.64
N ASN A 155 -16.78 11.36 11.94
CA ASN A 155 -17.23 10.29 12.85
C ASN A 155 -18.39 10.72 13.77
N ILE A 156 -19.02 11.86 13.47
CA ILE A 156 -20.25 12.35 14.09
C ILE A 156 -21.33 12.38 13.01
N HIS A 157 -21.79 11.21 12.55
CA HIS A 157 -23.14 10.98 12.01
C HIS A 157 -23.40 9.49 11.77
#